data_AF-A0A1D6LUF9-F1
#
_entry.id   AF-A0A1D6LUF9-F1
#
_cell.length_a   1.000
_cell.length_b   1.000
_cell.length_c   1.000
_cell.angle_alpha   90.00
_cell.angle_beta   90.00
_cell.angle_gamma   90.00
#
_symmetry.space_group_name_H-M   'P 1'
#
loop_
_entity.id
_entity.type
_entity.pdbx_description
1 polymer ?
#
loop_
_entity_poly.entity_id
_entity_poly.type
_entity_poly.pdbx_seq_one_letter_code
_entity_poly.pdbx_strand_id
1 'polypeptide(L)'
;MEVLFNNHIKFVLNLDTNTFIHIVSSLESGLKGLDAGISSQCASAIDNLAAFYFNNITSGDSPPSPASVNLARHIGECPNLFPQILKTLFEIMLFEDAGNQWSLSRPILSLIMTSEQMFSELRAHILASQVRAVLLEVPYYIRALQFFFWSGHHNLLGSFVLLLWYKLG
;
A
#
# COMPACT_ATOMS: atom_id res chain seq x y z
N MET A 1 -15.60 7.24 -0.28
CA MET A 1 -14.40 7.23 0.59
C MET A 1 -13.19 7.83 -0.09
N GLU A 2 -12.93 7.50 -1.35
CA GLU A 2 -11.84 8.06 -2.16
C GLU A 2 -11.75 9.60 -2.10
N VAL A 3 -12.86 10.32 -2.29
CA VAL A 3 -12.90 11.80 -2.24
C VAL A 3 -12.43 12.37 -0.89
N LEU A 4 -12.73 11.67 0.21
CA LEU A 4 -12.35 12.11 1.57
C LEU A 4 -10.83 12.02 1.77
N PHE A 5 -10.19 10.95 1.28
CA PHE A 5 -8.74 10.78 1.36
C PHE A 5 -7.99 11.57 0.29
N ASN A 6 -8.59 11.81 -0.88
CA ASN A 6 -7.99 12.65 -1.93
C ASN A 6 -7.99 14.13 -1.57
N ASN A 7 -9.10 14.65 -1.02
CA ASN A 7 -9.28 16.11 -0.87
C ASN A 7 -9.27 16.59 0.58
N HIS A 8 -9.46 15.69 1.56
CA HIS A 8 -9.67 16.05 2.96
C HIS A 8 -8.92 15.14 3.94
N ILE A 9 -7.79 14.54 3.53
CA ILE A 9 -7.02 13.62 4.38
C ILE A 9 -6.69 14.23 5.75
N LYS A 10 -6.39 15.53 5.81
CA LYS A 10 -6.11 16.27 7.05
C LYS A 10 -7.26 16.20 8.07
N PHE A 11 -8.51 16.16 7.61
CA PHE A 11 -9.66 16.01 8.50
C PHE A 11 -9.67 14.61 9.13
N VAL A 12 -9.47 13.58 8.31
CA VAL A 12 -9.42 12.18 8.78
C VAL A 12 -8.28 11.96 9.78
N LEU A 13 -7.13 12.59 9.53
CA LEU A 13 -5.96 12.52 10.42
C LEU A 13 -6.13 13.31 11.73
N ASN A 14 -7.15 14.15 11.86
CA ASN A 14 -7.42 14.89 13.10
C ASN A 14 -8.45 14.18 14.00
N LEU A 15 -8.96 13.02 13.59
CA LEU A 15 -9.88 12.22 14.40
C LEU A 15 -9.13 11.55 15.56
N ASP A 16 -9.88 11.01 16.53
CA ASP A 16 -9.28 10.12 17.52
C ASP A 16 -8.79 8.81 16.87
N THR A 17 -7.85 8.12 17.51
CA THR A 17 -7.21 6.94 16.92
C THR A 17 -8.19 5.81 16.64
N ASN A 18 -9.18 5.57 17.49
CA ASN A 18 -10.12 4.47 17.27
C ASN A 18 -10.96 4.76 16.03
N THR A 19 -11.48 5.98 15.90
CA THR A 19 -12.24 6.40 14.71
C THR A 19 -11.37 6.32 13.44
N PHE A 20 -10.13 6.80 13.50
CA PHE A 20 -9.19 6.68 12.38
C PHE A 20 -8.96 5.22 11.98
N ILE A 21 -8.65 4.34 12.94
CA ILE A 21 -8.42 2.91 12.67
C ILE A 21 -9.68 2.27 12.09
N HIS A 22 -10.86 2.53 12.67
CA HIS A 22 -12.12 2.00 12.14
C HIS A 22 -12.36 2.41 10.68
N ILE A 23 -12.06 3.66 10.34
CA ILE A 23 -12.14 4.14 8.97
C ILE A 23 -11.18 3.38 8.05
N VAL A 24 -9.91 3.24 8.44
CA VAL A 24 -8.91 2.55 7.62
C VAL A 24 -9.18 1.04 7.51
N SER A 25 -9.61 0.38 8.57
CA SER A 25 -10.03 -1.04 8.53
C SER A 25 -11.29 -1.25 7.67
N SER A 26 -12.17 -0.24 7.58
CA SER A 26 -13.30 -0.28 6.65
C SER A 26 -12.84 -0.19 5.20
N LEU A 27 -11.78 0.59 4.91
CA LEU A 27 -11.15 0.61 3.59
C LEU A 27 -10.55 -0.75 3.23
N GLU A 28 -9.81 -1.36 4.17
CA GLU A 28 -9.24 -2.70 4.00
C GLU A 28 -10.32 -3.74 3.70
N SER A 29 -11.43 -3.71 4.44
CA SER A 29 -12.56 -4.61 4.20
C SER A 29 -13.20 -4.38 2.83
N GLY A 30 -13.25 -3.12 2.38
CA GLY A 30 -13.73 -2.76 1.04
C GLY A 30 -12.84 -3.25 -0.11
N LEU A 31 -11.54 -3.48 0.13
CA LEU A 31 -10.65 -4.09 -0.87
C LEU A 31 -11.09 -5.51 -1.23
N LYS A 32 -11.56 -6.27 -0.24
CA LYS A 32 -12.07 -7.64 -0.35
C LYS A 32 -13.50 -7.70 -0.88
N GLY A 33 -14.08 -6.55 -1.26
CA GLY A 33 -15.43 -6.46 -1.78
C GLY A 33 -15.56 -6.99 -3.20
N LEU A 34 -16.72 -7.57 -3.53
CA LEU A 34 -17.01 -8.12 -4.86
C LEU A 34 -17.12 -7.05 -5.97
N ASP A 35 -17.33 -5.79 -5.59
CA ASP A 35 -17.46 -4.69 -6.53
C ASP A 35 -16.09 -4.06 -6.82
N ALA A 36 -15.60 -4.24 -8.05
CA ALA A 36 -14.31 -3.73 -8.50
C ALA A 36 -14.22 -2.19 -8.43
N GLY A 37 -15.35 -1.47 -8.52
CA GLY A 37 -15.40 -0.01 -8.38
C GLY A 37 -15.18 0.43 -6.93
N ILE A 38 -15.80 -0.24 -5.96
CA ILE A 38 -15.58 -0.02 -4.52
C ILE A 38 -14.15 -0.38 -4.14
N SER A 39 -13.68 -1.56 -4.57
CA SER A 39 -12.31 -2.01 -4.31
C SER A 39 -11.27 -1.02 -4.86
N SER A 40 -11.48 -0.49 -6.08
CA SER A 40 -10.61 0.54 -6.66
C SER A 40 -10.61 1.86 -5.88
N GLN A 41 -11.77 2.31 -5.40
CA GLN A 41 -11.86 3.51 -4.55
C GLN A 41 -11.17 3.32 -3.20
N CYS A 42 -11.28 2.14 -2.59
CA CYS A 42 -10.57 1.80 -1.36
C CYS A 42 -9.05 1.75 -1.59
N ALA A 43 -8.61 1.14 -2.68
CA ALA A 43 -7.21 1.08 -3.08
C ALA A 43 -6.62 2.49 -3.27
N SER A 44 -7.34 3.39 -3.95
CA SER A 44 -6.96 4.80 -4.12
C SER A 44 -6.86 5.54 -2.78
N ALA A 45 -7.80 5.33 -1.86
CA ALA A 45 -7.76 5.97 -0.54
C ALA A 45 -6.54 5.50 0.30
N ILE A 46 -6.22 4.20 0.24
CA ILE A 46 -5.07 3.61 0.92
C ILE A 46 -3.75 4.11 0.31
N ASP A 47 -3.67 4.19 -1.02
CA ASP A 47 -2.52 4.72 -1.75
C ASP A 47 -2.18 6.15 -1.29
N ASN A 48 -3.19 7.02 -1.24
CA ASN A 48 -3.01 8.40 -0.76
C ASN A 48 -2.57 8.48 0.70
N LEU A 49 -3.10 7.60 1.56
CA LEU A 49 -2.68 7.55 2.97
C LEU A 49 -1.21 7.15 3.11
N ALA A 50 -0.81 6.09 2.41
CA ALA A 50 0.57 5.60 2.43
C ALA A 50 1.55 6.59 1.78
N ALA A 51 1.17 7.21 0.67
CA ALA A 51 1.96 8.26 0.02
C ALA A 51 2.12 9.50 0.94
N PHE A 52 1.05 9.91 1.64
CA PHE A 52 1.14 11.00 2.61
C PHE A 52 2.10 10.64 3.75
N TYR A 53 2.04 9.41 4.28
CA TYR A 53 2.97 8.92 5.30
C TYR A 53 4.42 9.00 4.80
N PHE A 54 4.70 8.42 3.63
CA PHE A 54 6.04 8.42 3.05
C PHE A 54 6.58 9.85 2.89
N ASN A 55 5.83 10.73 2.21
CA ASN A 55 6.28 12.07 1.89
C ASN A 55 6.52 12.97 3.12
N ASN A 56 5.78 12.76 4.21
CA ASN A 56 5.80 13.64 5.38
C ASN A 56 6.50 13.05 6.62
N ILE A 57 6.74 11.74 6.64
CA ILE A 57 7.30 11.03 7.81
C ILE A 57 8.56 10.27 7.41
N THR A 58 8.51 9.45 6.35
CA THR A 58 9.67 8.62 5.95
C THR A 58 10.73 9.41 5.20
N SER A 59 10.37 10.17 4.17
CA SER A 59 11.32 10.93 3.35
C SER A 59 11.91 12.14 4.07
N GLY A 60 11.15 12.73 5.01
CA GLY A 60 11.59 13.89 5.79
C GLY A 60 11.72 15.20 5.00
N ASP A 61 11.33 15.22 3.71
CA ASP A 61 11.48 16.39 2.81
C ASP A 61 10.51 17.53 3.15
N SER A 62 9.44 17.23 3.89
CA SER A 62 8.41 18.20 4.27
C SER A 62 8.49 18.53 5.76
N PRO A 63 8.34 19.81 6.16
CA PRO A 63 8.31 20.18 7.57
C PRO A 63 7.14 19.50 8.30
N PRO A 64 7.29 19.11 9.58
CA PRO A 64 6.23 18.46 10.33
C PRO A 64 4.96 19.33 10.38
N SER A 65 3.84 18.77 9.93
CA SER A 65 2.53 19.40 10.01
C SER A 65 1.70 18.73 11.11
N PRO A 66 0.66 19.38 11.66
CA PRO A 66 -0.23 18.75 12.64
C PRO A 66 -0.80 17.41 12.13
N ALA A 67 -1.11 17.34 10.83
CA ALA A 67 -1.60 16.13 10.19
C ALA A 67 -0.56 15.00 10.14
N SER A 68 0.72 15.30 9.85
CA SER A 68 1.77 14.27 9.83
C SER A 68 2.12 13.78 11.23
N VAL A 69 2.10 14.67 12.23
CA VAL A 69 2.27 14.30 13.65
C VAL A 69 1.14 13.38 14.11
N ASN A 70 -0.12 13.72 13.78
CA ASN A 70 -1.26 12.87 14.13
C ASN A 70 -1.23 11.53 13.42
N LEU A 71 -0.85 11.48 12.14
CA LEU A 71 -0.68 10.22 11.43
C LEU A 71 0.42 9.35 12.07
N ALA A 72 1.58 9.92 12.38
CA ALA A 72 2.66 9.20 13.06
C ALA A 72 2.18 8.63 14.41
N ARG A 73 1.38 9.41 15.16
CA ARG A 73 0.76 8.95 16.41
C ARG A 73 -0.20 7.78 16.19
N HIS A 74 -1.11 7.87 15.22
CA HIS A 74 -2.05 6.79 14.91
C HIS A 74 -1.34 5.48 14.53
N ILE A 75 -0.31 5.58 13.68
CA ILE A 75 0.49 4.41 13.29
C ILE A 75 1.32 3.90 14.46
N GLY A 76 1.84 4.78 15.33
CA GLY A 76 2.53 4.37 16.55
C GLY A 76 1.63 3.62 17.55
N GLU A 77 0.36 4.01 17.65
CA GLU A 77 -0.65 3.32 18.48
C GLU A 77 -1.14 2.00 17.84
N CYS A 78 -1.06 1.85 16.52
CA CYS A 78 -1.41 0.62 15.80
C CYS A 78 -0.38 0.29 14.69
N PRO A 79 0.81 -0.21 15.06
CA PRO A 79 1.92 -0.41 14.11
C PRO A 79 1.63 -1.48 13.05
N ASN A 80 0.68 -2.38 13.32
CA ASN A 80 0.28 -3.45 12.41
C ASN A 80 -0.69 -2.99 11.31
N LEU A 81 -1.19 -1.76 11.34
CA LEU A 81 -2.21 -1.28 10.41
C LEU A 81 -1.75 -1.39 8.94
N PHE A 82 -0.60 -0.81 8.60
CA PHE A 82 -0.06 -0.88 7.24
C PHE A 82 0.39 -2.30 6.83
N PRO A 83 1.12 -3.06 7.67
CA PRO A 83 1.45 -4.46 7.36
C PRO A 83 0.25 -5.34 7.06
N GLN A 84 -0.86 -5.19 7.81
CA GLN A 84 -2.08 -5.97 7.58
C GLN A 84 -2.74 -5.62 6.24
N ILE A 85 -2.84 -4.33 5.91
CA ILE A 85 -3.39 -3.88 4.62
C ILE A 85 -2.52 -4.37 3.46
N LEU A 86 -1.19 -4.30 3.60
CA LEU A 86 -0.26 -4.79 2.58
C LEU A 86 -0.45 -6.30 2.35
N LYS A 87 -0.56 -7.07 3.43
CA LYS A 87 -0.84 -8.51 3.35
C LYS A 87 -2.16 -8.78 2.62
N THR A 88 -3.24 -8.09 2.99
CA THR A 88 -4.55 -8.19 2.32
C THR A 88 -4.43 -7.91 0.81
N LEU A 89 -3.73 -6.85 0.41
CA LEU A 89 -3.55 -6.51 -1.02
C LEU A 89 -2.80 -7.60 -1.79
N PHE A 90 -1.76 -8.18 -1.18
CA PHE A 90 -1.02 -9.29 -1.77
C PHE A 90 -1.86 -10.56 -1.87
N GLU A 91 -2.66 -10.88 -0.84
CA GLU A 91 -3.56 -12.04 -0.88
C GLU A 91 -4.59 -11.90 -2.00
N ILE A 92 -5.18 -10.71 -2.17
CA ILE A 92 -6.11 -10.44 -3.29
C ILE A 92 -5.39 -10.63 -4.63
N MET A 93 -4.19 -10.06 -4.81
CA MET A 93 -3.46 -10.21 -6.08
C MET A 93 -3.00 -11.64 -6.38
N LEU A 94 -2.68 -12.43 -5.34
CA LEU A 94 -2.16 -13.79 -5.51
C LEU A 94 -3.26 -14.84 -5.67
N PHE A 95 -4.43 -14.62 -5.06
CA PHE A 95 -5.45 -15.66 -4.93
C PHE A 95 -6.80 -15.29 -5.56
N GLU A 96 -7.05 -14.02 -5.85
CA GLU A 96 -8.30 -13.58 -6.46
C GLU A 96 -8.10 -13.18 -7.93
N ASP A 97 -9.05 -13.57 -8.79
CA ASP A 97 -9.10 -13.15 -10.19
C ASP A 97 -9.72 -11.74 -10.28
N ALA A 98 -9.07 -10.80 -9.61
CA ALA A 98 -9.57 -9.45 -9.41
C ALA A 98 -9.35 -8.61 -10.68
N GLY A 99 -10.42 -8.26 -11.40
CA GLY A 99 -10.35 -7.49 -12.66
C GLY A 99 -9.75 -6.08 -12.55
N ASN A 100 -9.42 -5.60 -11.33
CA ASN A 100 -8.87 -4.28 -11.02
C ASN A 100 -7.40 -4.29 -10.57
N GLN A 101 -6.60 -5.27 -11.03
CA GLN A 101 -5.19 -5.47 -10.65
C GLN A 101 -4.34 -4.18 -10.69
N TRP A 102 -4.62 -3.28 -11.62
CA TRP A 102 -3.95 -1.99 -11.78
C TRP A 102 -4.14 -1.07 -10.55
N SER A 103 -5.36 -0.98 -10.02
CA SER A 103 -5.67 -0.15 -8.86
C SER A 103 -4.96 -0.64 -7.59
N LEU A 104 -4.73 -1.95 -7.47
CA LEU A 104 -4.11 -2.58 -6.30
C LEU A 104 -2.58 -2.43 -6.28
N SER A 105 -1.94 -2.31 -7.45
CA SER A 105 -0.48 -2.15 -7.55
C SER A 105 0.04 -0.85 -6.89
N ARG A 106 -0.73 0.24 -6.99
CA ARG A 106 -0.39 1.55 -6.44
C ARG A 106 -0.28 1.56 -4.91
N PRO A 107 -1.32 1.16 -4.14
CA PRO A 107 -1.22 1.12 -2.69
C PRO A 107 -0.17 0.11 -2.20
N ILE A 108 0.06 -1.00 -2.92
CA ILE A 108 1.16 -1.93 -2.59
C ILE A 108 2.51 -1.21 -2.61
N LEU A 109 2.81 -0.50 -3.71
CA LEU A 109 4.07 0.23 -3.83
C LEU A 109 4.20 1.29 -2.73
N SER A 110 3.18 2.14 -2.57
CA SER A 110 3.20 3.22 -1.58
C SER A 110 3.38 2.69 -0.16
N LEU A 111 2.76 1.56 0.20
CA LEU A 111 2.93 0.90 1.50
C LEU A 111 4.35 0.37 1.69
N ILE A 112 4.95 -0.27 0.68
CA ILE A 112 6.35 -0.74 0.74
C ILE A 112 7.31 0.43 0.94
N MET A 113 7.04 1.57 0.30
CA MET A 113 7.87 2.78 0.47
C MET A 113 7.81 3.34 1.89
N THR A 114 6.72 3.12 2.64
CA THR A 114 6.64 3.58 4.04
C THR A 114 7.62 2.85 4.97
N SER A 115 7.95 1.60 4.67
CA SER A 115 8.91 0.77 5.42
C SER A 115 9.41 -0.41 4.59
N GLU A 116 10.70 -0.40 4.24
CA GLU A 116 11.35 -1.52 3.52
C GLU A 116 11.29 -2.83 4.31
N GLN A 117 11.27 -2.75 5.63
CA GLN A 117 11.18 -3.91 6.52
C GLN A 117 9.85 -4.66 6.33
N MET A 118 8.76 -3.93 6.07
CA MET A 118 7.42 -4.51 5.88
C MET A 118 7.39 -5.51 4.72
N PHE A 119 8.09 -5.19 3.61
CA PHE A 119 8.20 -6.10 2.47
C PHE A 119 9.04 -7.34 2.81
N SER A 120 10.14 -7.16 3.53
CA SER A 120 11.02 -8.26 3.92
C SER A 120 10.31 -9.28 4.82
N GLU A 121 9.52 -8.80 5.77
CA GLU A 121 8.70 -9.63 6.66
C GLU A 121 7.58 -10.35 5.92
N LEU A 122 6.89 -9.66 5.01
CA LEU A 122 5.85 -10.26 4.18
C LEU A 122 6.43 -11.36 3.28
N ARG A 123 7.58 -11.12 2.64
CA ARG A 123 8.29 -12.11 1.85
C ARG A 123 8.64 -13.33 2.71
N ALA A 124 9.21 -13.13 3.90
CA ALA A 124 9.53 -14.22 4.81
C ALA A 124 8.28 -15.03 5.19
N HIS A 125 7.15 -14.37 5.43
CA HIS A 125 5.87 -15.02 5.74
C HIS A 125 5.35 -15.87 4.57
N ILE A 126 5.38 -15.34 3.34
CA ILE A 126 4.95 -16.06 2.12
C ILE A 126 5.88 -17.26 1.82
N LEU A 127 7.19 -17.08 2.00
CA LEU A 127 8.17 -18.16 1.81
C LEU A 127 7.98 -19.27 2.86
N ALA A 128 7.70 -18.90 4.10
CA ALA A 128 7.45 -19.84 5.19
C ALA A 128 6.11 -20.56 5.06
N SER A 129 5.10 -19.93 4.46
CA SER A 129 3.77 -20.53 4.30
C SER A 129 3.67 -21.56 3.16
N GLN A 130 4.77 -21.83 2.43
CA GLN A 130 4.93 -22.91 1.43
C GLN A 130 3.63 -23.33 0.70
N VAL A 131 3.06 -22.43 -0.09
CA VAL A 131 2.22 -22.85 -1.23
C VAL A 131 3.15 -22.97 -2.43
N ARG A 132 3.47 -24.21 -2.83
CA ARG A 132 4.40 -24.54 -3.93
C ARG A 132 4.06 -23.87 -5.27
N ALA A 133 2.83 -23.37 -5.45
CA ALA A 133 2.42 -22.58 -6.61
C ALA A 133 2.88 -21.10 -6.54
N VAL A 134 2.93 -20.49 -5.35
CA VAL A 134 3.23 -19.05 -5.17
C VAL A 134 4.70 -18.73 -5.48
N LEU A 135 5.63 -19.66 -5.25
CA LEU A 135 7.05 -19.47 -5.57
C LEU A 135 7.35 -19.33 -7.06
N LEU A 136 6.52 -19.92 -7.93
CA LEU A 136 6.65 -19.76 -9.38
C LEU A 136 5.98 -18.47 -9.87
N GLU A 137 4.95 -17.99 -9.17
CA GLU A 137 4.21 -16.79 -9.57
C GLU A 137 4.83 -15.49 -9.07
N VAL A 138 5.43 -15.46 -7.88
CA VAL A 138 6.01 -14.24 -7.29
C VAL A 138 7.05 -13.57 -8.22
N PRO A 139 8.00 -14.29 -8.85
CA PRO A 139 8.90 -13.70 -9.83
C PRO A 139 8.20 -13.18 -11.10
N TYR A 140 7.10 -13.84 -11.50
CA TYR A 140 6.31 -13.45 -12.68
C TYR A 140 5.42 -12.25 -12.39
N TYR A 141 4.82 -12.15 -11.20
CA TYR A 141 4.04 -10.99 -10.76
C TYR A 141 4.91 -9.78 -10.48
N ILE A 142 6.11 -9.97 -9.92
CA ILE A 142 7.10 -8.89 -9.82
C ILE A 142 7.51 -8.42 -11.23
N ARG A 143 7.71 -9.34 -12.18
CA ARG A 143 7.93 -8.98 -13.60
C ARG A 143 6.71 -8.34 -14.26
N ALA A 144 5.50 -8.75 -13.91
CA ALA A 144 4.27 -8.18 -14.42
C ALA A 144 4.09 -6.76 -13.89
N LEU A 145 4.29 -6.53 -12.58
CA LEU A 145 4.35 -5.21 -11.98
C LEU A 145 5.43 -4.35 -12.66
N GLN A 146 6.63 -4.88 -12.92
CA GLN A 146 7.69 -4.18 -13.68
C GLN A 146 7.26 -3.82 -15.12
N PHE A 147 6.61 -4.74 -15.84
CA PHE A 147 6.14 -4.52 -17.21
C PHE A 147 4.95 -3.54 -17.26
N PHE A 148 4.06 -3.61 -16.27
CA PHE A 148 2.92 -2.70 -16.10
C PHE A 148 3.37 -1.27 -15.71
N PHE A 149 4.40 -1.12 -14.87
CA PHE A 149 5.01 0.19 -14.57
C PHE A 149 5.76 0.78 -15.77
N TRP A 150 6.31 -0.05 -16.67
CA TRP A 150 6.97 0.40 -17.89
C TRP A 150 5.97 0.86 -18.98
N SER A 151 4.76 0.31 -19.01
CA SER A 151 3.77 0.59 -20.07
C SER A 151 2.90 1.83 -19.83
N GLY A 152 3.03 2.53 -18.70
CA GLY A 152 2.21 3.70 -18.35
C GLY A 152 3.04 4.95 -18.03
N HIS A 153 3.28 5.78 -19.05
CA HIS A 153 3.82 7.15 -18.99
C HIS A 153 5.09 7.38 -18.14
N HIS A 154 6.22 7.65 -18.82
CA HIS A 154 7.50 8.11 -18.29
C HIS A 154 7.35 9.05 -17.08
N ASN A 155 7.64 8.54 -15.88
CA ASN A 155 7.90 9.35 -14.70
C ASN A 155 8.87 8.62 -13.75
N LEU A 156 9.58 9.43 -12.96
CA LEU A 156 10.72 9.12 -12.07
C LEU A 156 10.56 7.88 -11.16
N LEU A 157 9.34 7.38 -10.97
CA LEU A 157 9.01 6.16 -10.22
C LEU A 157 9.54 4.87 -10.88
N GLY A 158 9.60 4.81 -12.22
CA GLY A 158 10.17 3.65 -12.92
C GLY A 158 11.65 3.43 -12.61
N SER A 159 12.40 4.52 -12.41
CA SER A 159 13.82 4.49 -12.03
C SER A 159 14.03 4.02 -10.59
N PHE A 160 13.08 4.30 -9.68
CA PHE A 160 13.15 3.89 -8.28
C PHE A 160 12.89 2.38 -8.10
N VAL A 161 11.95 1.83 -8.88
CA VAL A 161 11.69 0.38 -8.94
C VAL A 161 12.89 -0.38 -9.53
N LEU A 162 13.58 0.19 -10.52
CA LEU A 162 14.84 -0.33 -11.06
C LEU A 162 15.99 -0.29 -10.03
N LEU A 163 16.05 0.75 -9.19
CA LEU A 163 17.02 0.88 -8.10
C LEU A 163 16.80 -0.12 -6.97
N LEU A 164 15.55 -0.35 -6.58
CA LEU A 164 15.16 -1.41 -5.66
C LEU A 164 15.54 -2.78 -6.24
N TRP A 165 15.32 -3.02 -7.53
CA TRP A 165 15.74 -4.26 -8.20
C TRP A 165 17.26 -4.46 -8.19
N TYR A 166 18.06 -3.42 -8.44
CA TYR A 166 19.53 -3.51 -8.40
C TYR A 166 20.08 -3.76 -6.98
N LYS A 167 19.37 -3.31 -5.93
CA LYS A 167 19.73 -3.59 -4.53
C LYS A 167 19.22 -4.93 -4.01
N LEU A 168 18.24 -5.54 -4.67
CA LEU A 168 17.60 -6.81 -4.28
C LEU A 168 18.15 -8.03 -5.04
N GLY A 169 19.07 -7.82 -6.00
CA GLY A 169 19.81 -8.85 -6.74
C GLY A 169 21.10 -9.26 -6.05
#